data_AF-A0A956E987-F1
#
_entry.id   AF-A0A956E987-F1
#
_cell.length_a   1.000
_cell.length_b   1.000
_cell.length_c   1.000
_cell.angle_alpha   90.00
_cell.angle_beta   90.00
_cell.angle_gamma   90.00
#
_symmetry.space_group_name_H-M   'P 1'
#
loop_
_entity.id
_entity.type
_entity.pdbx_description
1 polymer ?
#
loop_
_entity_poly.entity_id
_entity_poly.type
_entity_poly.pdbx_seq_one_letter_code
_entity_poly.pdbx_strand_id
1 'polypeptide(L)'
;MAKLSTSDKAQRVLTFLQGLSNPKAILALRGAGFGEPDLDEGWRLLRELRPVDFEPLPERESPRTLEELDAWENHWFPVAKATLAHRSPKIHDELFLNVHQTAGLDVLNSVGVFLERLAALEKRKDPEARDARALLSKRGLDRHVVDQALALLAEVQRIPEAPPEPRDTKEALKAREAALWAWYLEWSAIARVKLTDKTALRALGFLRK
;
A
#
# COMPACT_ATOMS: atom_id res chain seq x y z
N MET A 1 -33.82 16.44 16.00
CA MET A 1 -32.36 16.67 16.09
C MET A 1 -31.67 15.63 15.23
N ALA A 2 -30.73 16.01 14.37
CA ALA A 2 -30.02 15.05 13.52
C ALA A 2 -29.26 14.03 14.39
N LYS A 3 -29.37 12.74 14.05
CA LYS A 3 -28.64 11.67 14.73
C LYS A 3 -27.16 11.85 14.43
N LEU A 4 -26.33 12.00 15.47
CA LEU A 4 -24.87 12.14 15.30
C LEU A 4 -24.30 10.93 14.57
N SER A 5 -23.45 11.17 13.59
CA SER A 5 -22.71 10.11 12.90
C SER A 5 -21.62 9.52 13.82
N THR A 6 -21.13 8.33 13.48
CA THR A 6 -19.99 7.70 14.15
C THR A 6 -18.76 8.61 14.15
N SER A 7 -18.50 9.30 13.04
CA SER A 7 -17.41 10.27 12.92
C SER A 7 -17.61 11.49 13.82
N ASP A 8 -18.84 12.00 13.95
CA ASP A 8 -19.14 13.12 14.86
C ASP A 8 -18.88 12.74 16.33
N LYS A 9 -19.23 11.50 16.70
CA LYS A 9 -18.97 10.98 18.04
C LYS A 9 -17.47 10.85 18.30
N ALA A 10 -16.73 10.24 17.36
CA ALA A 10 -15.28 10.11 17.44
C ALA A 10 -14.58 11.46 17.59
N GLN A 11 -15.01 12.47 16.80
CA GLN A 11 -14.46 13.82 16.88
C GLN A 11 -14.67 14.46 18.25
N ARG A 12 -15.85 14.26 18.86
CA ARG A 12 -16.14 14.77 20.22
C ARG A 12 -15.28 14.10 21.28
N VAL A 13 -15.10 12.77 21.18
CA VAL A 13 -14.22 12.04 22.11
C VAL A 13 -12.78 12.50 21.96
N LEU A 14 -12.28 12.62 20.71
CA LEU A 14 -10.93 13.10 20.43
C LEU A 14 -10.71 14.51 21.00
N THR A 15 -11.67 15.42 20.79
CA THR A 15 -11.60 16.79 21.32
C THR A 15 -11.56 16.79 22.85
N PHE A 16 -12.39 15.95 23.50
CA PHE A 16 -12.39 15.81 24.95
C PHE A 16 -11.04 15.29 25.46
N LEU A 17 -10.51 14.21 24.89
CA LEU A 17 -9.21 13.62 25.25
C LEU A 17 -8.06 14.62 25.07
N GLN A 18 -8.03 15.35 23.95
CA GLN A 18 -7.04 16.41 23.73
C GLN A 18 -7.17 17.55 24.75
N GLY A 19 -8.42 17.91 25.11
CA GLY A 19 -8.72 18.95 26.09
C GLY A 19 -8.26 18.65 27.52
N LEU A 20 -8.02 17.38 27.86
CA LEU A 20 -7.46 16.96 29.15
C LEU A 20 -6.02 17.44 29.37
N SER A 21 -5.31 17.84 28.31
CA SER A 21 -4.01 18.52 28.43
C SER A 21 -4.09 19.85 29.19
N ASN A 22 -5.29 20.43 29.34
CA ASN A 22 -5.50 21.61 30.18
C ASN A 22 -5.39 21.24 31.69
N PRO A 23 -4.45 21.83 32.46
CA PRO A 23 -4.23 21.48 33.86
C PRO A 23 -5.47 21.60 34.75
N LYS A 24 -6.36 22.58 34.47
CA LYS A 24 -7.60 22.77 35.23
C LYS A 24 -8.61 21.68 34.93
N ALA A 25 -8.69 21.24 33.66
CA ALA A 25 -9.58 20.16 33.24
C ALA A 25 -9.20 18.84 33.92
N ILE A 26 -7.92 18.45 33.82
CA ILE A 26 -7.45 17.21 34.43
C ILE A 26 -7.53 17.24 35.96
N LEU A 27 -7.21 18.37 36.61
CA LEU A 27 -7.31 18.47 38.07
C LEU A 27 -8.75 18.26 38.57
N ALA A 28 -9.74 18.87 37.90
CA ALA A 28 -11.15 18.71 38.25
C ALA A 28 -11.64 17.27 38.07
N LEU A 29 -11.21 16.62 36.99
CA LEU A 29 -11.59 15.23 36.69
C LEU A 29 -10.88 14.21 37.60
N ARG A 30 -9.61 14.43 37.95
CA ARG A 30 -8.92 13.62 38.96
C ARG A 30 -9.61 13.69 40.31
N GLY A 31 -10.13 14.85 40.69
CA GLY A 31 -10.96 15.03 41.88
C GLY A 31 -12.29 14.26 41.84
N ALA A 32 -12.71 13.75 40.67
CA ALA A 32 -13.87 12.90 40.48
C ALA A 32 -13.51 11.42 40.21
N GLY A 33 -12.23 11.04 40.34
CA GLY A 33 -11.77 9.67 40.16
C GLY A 33 -11.16 9.36 38.79
N PHE A 34 -11.09 10.32 37.86
CA PHE A 34 -10.46 10.09 36.55
C PHE A 34 -8.96 9.81 36.72
N GLY A 35 -8.51 8.68 36.19
CA GLY A 35 -7.13 8.23 36.23
C GLY A 35 -6.56 7.90 34.85
N GLU A 36 -5.32 7.41 34.87
CA GLU A 36 -4.63 6.88 33.68
C GLU A 36 -5.40 5.72 33.02
N PRO A 37 -6.02 4.77 33.75
CA PRO A 37 -6.82 3.71 33.12
C PRO A 37 -8.01 4.24 32.29
N ASP A 38 -8.66 5.32 32.75
CA ASP A 38 -9.80 5.92 32.04
C ASP A 38 -9.34 6.65 30.77
N LEU A 39 -8.17 7.29 30.84
CA LEU A 39 -7.54 7.93 29.69
C LEU A 39 -7.16 6.91 28.62
N ASP A 40 -6.53 5.82 29.04
CA ASP A 40 -6.12 4.71 28.18
C ASP A 40 -7.35 4.03 27.55
N GLU A 41 -8.41 3.83 28.33
CA GLU A 41 -9.68 3.31 27.81
C GLU A 41 -10.25 4.21 26.71
N GLY A 42 -10.28 5.52 26.92
CA GLY A 42 -10.78 6.48 25.92
C GLY A 42 -9.99 6.41 24.60
N TRP A 43 -8.65 6.37 24.67
CA TRP A 43 -7.81 6.22 23.47
C TRP A 43 -7.97 4.87 22.80
N ARG A 44 -8.05 3.79 23.58
CA ARG A 44 -8.27 2.43 23.09
C ARG A 44 -9.59 2.32 22.33
N LEU A 45 -10.69 2.81 22.90
CA LEU A 45 -12.02 2.81 22.26
C LEU A 45 -12.02 3.60 20.94
N LEU A 46 -11.27 4.71 20.88
CA LEU A 46 -11.17 5.54 19.68
C LEU A 46 -10.41 4.82 18.56
N ARG A 47 -9.33 4.10 18.91
CA ARG A 47 -8.56 3.27 17.98
C ARG A 47 -9.37 2.07 17.46
N GLU A 48 -10.15 1.42 18.34
CA GLU A 48 -10.94 0.24 17.99
C GLU A 48 -12.15 0.55 17.09
N LEU A 49 -12.58 1.81 16.99
CA LEU A 49 -13.70 2.22 16.16
C LEU A 49 -13.45 1.97 14.65
N ARG A 50 -12.18 2.05 14.24
CA ARG A 50 -11.70 1.77 12.88
C ARG A 50 -10.32 1.11 12.97
N PRO A 51 -10.24 -0.22 13.22
CA PRO A 51 -8.96 -0.89 13.23
C PRO A 51 -8.33 -0.80 11.84
N VAL A 52 -7.08 -0.35 11.78
CA VAL A 52 -6.24 -0.50 10.59
C VAL A 52 -5.43 -1.76 10.81
N ASP A 53 -5.61 -2.72 9.91
CA ASP A 53 -4.83 -3.94 9.93
C ASP A 53 -3.48 -3.70 9.23
N PHE A 54 -2.41 -4.07 9.91
CA PHE A 54 -1.04 -4.03 9.39
C PHE A 54 -0.50 -5.45 9.18
N GLU A 55 -1.37 -6.46 9.09
CA GLU A 55 -0.97 -7.82 8.75
C GLU A 55 0.03 -7.80 7.57
N PRO A 56 1.19 -8.45 7.72
CA PRO A 56 2.22 -8.45 6.69
C PRO A 56 1.61 -9.04 5.43
N LEU A 57 1.70 -8.28 4.34
CA LEU A 57 1.32 -8.80 3.04
C LEU A 57 2.15 -10.07 2.75
N PRO A 58 1.56 -11.12 2.19
CA PRO A 58 2.30 -12.31 1.81
C PRO A 58 3.48 -11.92 0.91
N GLU A 59 4.61 -12.62 1.05
CA GLU A 59 5.81 -12.41 0.23
C GLU A 59 5.41 -12.43 -1.25
N ARG A 60 5.65 -11.29 -1.91
CA ARG A 60 5.11 -10.94 -3.23
C ARG A 60 5.84 -11.63 -4.38
N GLU A 61 7.03 -12.13 -4.11
CA GLU A 61 7.93 -12.70 -5.09
C GLU A 61 7.91 -14.21 -4.91
N SER A 62 7.39 -14.92 -5.92
CA SER A 62 7.69 -16.34 -6.06
C SER A 62 9.18 -16.44 -6.41
N PRO A 63 10.06 -16.95 -5.53
CA PRO A 63 11.49 -17.05 -5.82
C PRO A 63 11.73 -17.83 -7.12
N ARG A 64 10.85 -18.78 -7.40
CA ARG A 64 10.81 -19.55 -8.63
C ARG A 64 10.58 -18.69 -9.88
N THR A 65 9.69 -17.69 -9.85
CA THR A 65 9.41 -16.83 -11.00
C THR A 65 10.63 -15.93 -11.31
N LEU A 66 11.34 -15.47 -10.27
CA LEU A 66 12.60 -14.75 -10.44
C LEU A 66 13.71 -15.64 -11.00
N GLU A 67 13.84 -16.88 -10.51
CA GLU A 67 14.77 -17.88 -11.07
C GLU A 67 14.47 -18.20 -12.54
N GLU A 68 13.19 -18.32 -12.90
CA GLU A 68 12.76 -18.58 -14.29
C GLU A 68 13.09 -17.40 -15.22
N LEU A 69 12.94 -16.15 -14.74
CA LEU A 69 13.34 -14.95 -15.49
C LEU A 69 14.87 -14.82 -15.62
N ASP A 70 15.62 -15.15 -14.58
CA ASP A 70 17.08 -15.16 -14.60
C ASP A 70 17.60 -16.21 -15.59
N ALA A 71 17.02 -17.41 -15.57
CA ALA A 71 17.34 -18.46 -16.54
C ALA A 71 17.01 -18.05 -17.98
N TRP A 72 15.87 -17.36 -18.17
CA TRP A 72 15.49 -16.81 -19.48
C TRP A 72 16.51 -15.77 -19.97
N GLU A 73 16.89 -14.82 -19.12
CA GLU A 73 17.88 -13.78 -19.45
C GLU A 73 19.22 -14.41 -19.82
N ASN A 74 19.70 -15.34 -18.98
CA ASN A 74 20.98 -16.01 -19.15
C ASN A 74 21.05 -16.87 -20.40
N HIS A 75 19.91 -17.34 -20.92
CA HIS A 75 19.86 -18.04 -22.19
C HIS A 75 19.76 -17.09 -23.39
N TRP A 76 18.80 -16.16 -23.37
CA TRP A 76 18.43 -15.42 -24.57
C TRP A 76 19.27 -14.17 -24.81
N PHE A 77 19.81 -13.52 -23.78
CA PHE A 77 20.67 -12.34 -23.97
C PHE A 77 21.96 -12.69 -24.74
N PRO A 78 22.71 -13.76 -24.39
CA PRO A 78 23.87 -14.17 -25.18
C PRO A 78 23.53 -14.50 -26.64
N VAL A 79 22.43 -15.22 -26.88
CA VAL A 79 21.98 -15.59 -28.24
C VAL A 79 21.66 -14.34 -29.06
N ALA A 80 20.89 -13.40 -28.49
CA ALA A 80 20.50 -12.18 -29.16
C ALA A 80 21.72 -11.26 -29.42
N LYS A 81 22.61 -11.09 -28.44
CA LYS A 81 23.85 -10.31 -28.59
C LYS A 81 24.71 -10.87 -29.71
N ALA A 82 25.03 -12.16 -29.67
CA ALA A 82 25.87 -12.81 -30.69
C ALA A 82 25.25 -12.74 -32.09
N THR A 83 23.93 -12.87 -32.17
CA THR A 83 23.20 -12.81 -33.44
C THR A 83 23.25 -11.41 -34.07
N LEU A 84 23.02 -10.37 -33.26
CA LEU A 84 22.87 -9.00 -33.76
C LEU A 84 24.22 -8.27 -33.91
N ALA A 85 25.22 -8.57 -33.08
CA ALA A 85 26.52 -7.87 -33.08
C ALA A 85 27.19 -7.84 -34.46
N HIS A 86 27.03 -8.89 -35.27
CA HIS A 86 27.61 -8.95 -36.62
C HIS A 86 26.61 -8.66 -37.75
N ARG A 87 25.32 -8.92 -37.54
CA ARG A 87 24.31 -8.89 -38.62
C ARG A 87 23.46 -7.62 -38.61
N SER A 88 23.28 -7.01 -37.44
CA SER A 88 22.50 -5.78 -37.25
C SER A 88 23.04 -4.96 -36.07
N PRO A 89 24.26 -4.38 -36.17
CA PRO A 89 24.93 -3.72 -35.04
C PRO A 89 24.14 -2.54 -34.46
N LYS A 90 23.41 -1.80 -35.29
CA LYS A 90 22.55 -0.71 -34.79
C LYS A 90 21.41 -1.23 -33.92
N ILE A 91 20.77 -2.32 -34.37
CA ILE A 91 19.70 -2.98 -33.62
C ILE A 91 20.24 -3.62 -32.34
N HIS A 92 21.46 -4.17 -32.37
CA HIS A 92 22.16 -4.63 -31.16
C HIS A 92 22.26 -3.50 -30.14
N ASP A 93 22.80 -2.34 -30.55
CA ASP A 93 23.02 -1.22 -29.65
C ASP A 93 21.70 -0.65 -29.12
N GLU A 94 20.67 -0.55 -29.97
CA GLU A 94 19.32 -0.14 -29.55
C GLU A 94 18.72 -1.08 -28.49
N LEU A 95 18.77 -2.40 -28.72
CA LEU A 95 18.20 -3.38 -27.79
C LEU A 95 18.97 -3.44 -26.47
N PHE A 96 20.30 -3.37 -26.52
CA PHE A 96 21.17 -3.59 -25.37
C PHE A 96 21.73 -2.31 -24.73
N LEU A 97 21.30 -1.12 -25.15
CA LEU A 97 21.72 0.14 -24.53
C LEU A 97 21.41 0.13 -23.03
N ASN A 98 22.44 0.13 -22.19
CA ASN A 98 22.34 0.03 -20.73
C ASN A 98 21.59 -1.21 -20.22
N VAL A 99 21.52 -2.27 -21.03
CA VAL A 99 20.92 -3.56 -20.65
C VAL A 99 22.00 -4.63 -20.72
N HIS A 100 22.26 -5.25 -19.58
CA HIS A 100 23.20 -6.36 -19.42
C HIS A 100 22.55 -7.43 -18.54
N GLN A 101 23.16 -8.61 -18.51
CA GLN A 101 22.71 -9.67 -17.61
C GLN A 101 22.88 -9.19 -16.17
N THR A 102 21.87 -9.46 -15.35
CA THR A 102 21.81 -9.05 -13.94
C THR A 102 21.45 -10.25 -13.09
N ALA A 103 21.19 -10.04 -11.80
CA ALA A 103 20.77 -11.11 -10.90
C ALA A 103 19.75 -10.58 -9.89
N GLY A 104 18.91 -11.47 -9.38
CA GLY A 104 17.87 -11.11 -8.42
C GLY A 104 16.84 -10.15 -9.02
N LEU A 105 16.46 -9.11 -8.27
CA LEU A 105 15.38 -8.20 -8.67
C LEU A 105 15.70 -7.37 -9.91
N ASP A 106 16.97 -7.13 -10.19
CA ASP A 106 17.39 -6.32 -11.35
C ASP A 106 17.03 -7.01 -12.69
N VAL A 107 16.87 -8.34 -12.69
CA VAL A 107 16.46 -9.13 -13.87
C VAL A 107 15.08 -8.71 -14.38
N LEU A 108 14.18 -8.28 -13.48
CA LEU A 108 12.86 -7.77 -13.87
C LEU A 108 12.99 -6.57 -14.81
N ASN A 109 13.93 -5.68 -14.50
CA ASN A 109 14.15 -4.46 -15.27
C ASN A 109 14.88 -4.75 -16.57
N SER A 110 15.94 -5.57 -16.55
CA SER A 110 16.71 -5.89 -17.75
C SER A 110 15.85 -6.63 -18.80
N VAL A 111 15.12 -7.67 -18.39
CA VAL A 111 14.21 -8.42 -19.26
C VAL A 111 13.05 -7.55 -19.72
N GLY A 112 12.45 -6.76 -18.82
CA GLY A 112 11.36 -5.85 -19.16
C GLY A 112 11.75 -4.83 -20.24
N VAL A 113 12.89 -4.15 -20.07
CA VAL A 113 13.40 -3.17 -21.03
C VAL A 113 13.76 -3.82 -22.37
N PHE A 114 14.37 -5.00 -22.35
CA PHE A 114 14.69 -5.73 -23.58
C PHE A 114 13.43 -6.09 -24.38
N LEU A 115 12.40 -6.64 -23.71
CA LEU A 115 11.15 -7.02 -24.36
C LEU A 115 10.36 -5.80 -24.87
N GLU A 116 10.35 -4.70 -24.14
CA GLU A 116 9.74 -3.45 -24.58
C GLU A 116 10.38 -2.96 -25.90
N ARG A 117 11.71 -2.95 -25.95
CA ARG A 117 12.46 -2.53 -27.15
C ARG A 117 12.26 -3.50 -28.30
N LEU A 118 12.21 -4.80 -28.03
CA LEU A 118 11.90 -5.81 -29.04
C LEU A 118 10.49 -5.61 -29.63
N ALA A 119 9.50 -5.28 -28.80
CA ALA A 119 8.15 -4.94 -29.26
C ALA A 119 8.12 -3.62 -30.05
N ALA A 120 8.95 -2.63 -29.68
CA ALA A 120 9.09 -1.39 -30.45
C ALA A 120 9.69 -1.66 -31.84
N LEU A 121 10.67 -2.56 -31.95
CA LEU A 121 11.20 -3.02 -33.23
C LEU A 121 10.13 -3.70 -34.08
N GLU A 122 9.17 -4.40 -33.47
CA GLU A 122 8.09 -5.07 -34.19
C GLU A 122 7.22 -4.10 -35.00
N LYS A 123 7.03 -2.89 -34.46
CA LYS A 123 6.19 -1.83 -35.06
C LYS A 123 6.90 -1.07 -36.19
N ARG A 124 8.22 -1.22 -36.32
CA ARG A 124 9.03 -0.56 -37.36
C ARG A 124 8.83 -1.24 -38.72
N LYS A 125 8.85 -0.44 -39.79
CA LYS A 125 8.65 -0.90 -41.18
C LYS A 125 9.93 -1.01 -41.99
N ASP A 126 11.07 -0.60 -41.44
CA ASP A 126 12.35 -0.66 -42.15
C ASP A 126 12.85 -2.10 -42.33
N PRO A 127 13.60 -2.40 -43.41
CA PRO A 127 14.12 -3.74 -43.68
C PRO A 127 15.06 -4.25 -42.58
N GLU A 128 15.87 -3.38 -41.98
CA GLU A 128 16.86 -3.76 -40.95
C GLU A 128 16.17 -4.33 -39.70
N ALA A 129 15.12 -3.68 -39.21
CA ALA A 129 14.30 -4.18 -38.10
C ALA A 129 13.54 -5.48 -38.46
N ARG A 130 13.10 -5.64 -39.71
CA ARG A 130 12.45 -6.89 -40.17
C ARG A 130 13.44 -8.05 -40.19
N ASP A 131 14.61 -7.85 -40.77
CA ASP A 131 15.62 -8.88 -40.95
C ASP A 131 16.22 -9.30 -39.60
N ALA A 132 16.46 -8.34 -38.70
CA ALA A 132 16.91 -8.62 -37.33
C ALA A 132 15.91 -9.50 -36.56
N ARG A 133 14.61 -9.18 -36.61
CA ARG A 133 13.56 -10.00 -35.97
C ARG A 133 13.44 -11.39 -36.59
N ALA A 134 13.46 -11.48 -37.92
CA ALA A 134 13.41 -12.76 -38.61
C ALA A 134 14.61 -13.63 -38.23
N LEU A 135 15.78 -13.02 -38.06
CA LEU A 135 16.99 -13.73 -37.63
C LEU A 135 16.90 -14.18 -36.17
N LEU A 136 16.45 -13.34 -35.24
CA LEU A 136 16.25 -13.71 -33.84
C LEU A 136 15.23 -14.86 -33.69
N SER A 137 14.11 -14.78 -34.40
CA SER A 137 13.10 -15.84 -34.43
C SER A 137 13.66 -17.14 -35.00
N LYS A 138 14.48 -17.08 -36.07
CA LYS A 138 15.18 -18.25 -36.60
C LYS A 138 16.17 -18.87 -35.60
N ARG A 139 16.66 -18.09 -34.63
CA ARG A 139 17.54 -18.56 -33.54
C ARG A 139 16.76 -19.04 -32.32
N GLY A 140 15.43 -19.07 -32.38
CA GLY A 140 14.56 -19.58 -31.33
C GLY A 140 13.95 -18.50 -30.44
N LEU A 141 14.39 -17.24 -30.54
CA LEU A 141 13.74 -16.12 -29.84
C LEU A 141 12.51 -15.67 -30.63
N ASP A 142 11.49 -16.53 -30.64
CA ASP A 142 10.22 -16.33 -31.31
C ASP A 142 9.16 -15.72 -30.37
N ARG A 143 7.95 -15.55 -30.90
CA ARG A 143 6.84 -14.97 -30.15
C ARG A 143 6.46 -15.79 -28.92
N HIS A 144 6.54 -17.11 -28.98
CA HIS A 144 6.19 -17.96 -27.84
C HIS A 144 7.17 -17.74 -26.68
N VAL A 145 8.47 -17.66 -26.97
CA VAL A 145 9.50 -17.37 -25.97
C VAL A 145 9.33 -15.97 -25.37
N VAL A 146 8.95 -14.98 -26.18
CA VAL A 146 8.65 -13.62 -25.71
C VAL A 146 7.41 -13.61 -24.81
N ASP A 147 6.34 -14.29 -25.22
CA ASP A 147 5.08 -14.36 -24.47
C ASP A 147 5.28 -15.07 -23.11
N GLN A 148 6.17 -16.07 -23.03
CA GLN A 148 6.56 -16.71 -21.78
C GLN A 148 7.19 -15.72 -20.79
N ALA A 149 8.16 -14.91 -21.23
CA ALA A 149 8.80 -13.93 -20.35
C ALA A 149 7.84 -12.80 -19.95
N LEU A 150 6.95 -12.36 -20.85
CA LEU A 150 5.89 -11.41 -20.53
C LEU A 150 4.93 -11.96 -19.47
N ALA A 151 4.59 -13.24 -19.52
CA ALA A 151 3.74 -13.89 -18.52
C ALA A 151 4.42 -13.93 -17.14
N LEU A 152 5.72 -14.25 -17.09
CA LEU A 152 6.50 -14.24 -15.84
C LEU A 152 6.56 -12.82 -15.24
N LEU A 153 6.82 -11.79 -16.06
CA LEU A 153 6.80 -10.40 -15.61
C LEU A 153 5.42 -9.98 -15.08
N ALA A 154 4.34 -10.40 -15.75
CA ALA A 154 2.98 -10.09 -15.33
C ALA A 154 2.59 -10.80 -14.01
N GLU A 155 3.11 -12.00 -13.77
CA GLU A 155 2.94 -12.71 -12.50
C GLU A 155 3.56 -11.94 -11.34
N VAL A 156 4.80 -11.46 -11.51
CA VAL A 156 5.49 -10.64 -10.49
C VAL A 156 4.79 -9.29 -10.26
N GLN A 157 4.23 -8.69 -11.31
CA GLN A 157 3.53 -7.40 -11.22
C GLN A 157 2.09 -7.52 -10.70
N ARG A 158 1.56 -8.73 -10.50
CA ARG A 158 0.17 -8.92 -10.06
C ARG A 158 0.02 -8.43 -8.62
N ILE A 159 -0.71 -7.32 -8.47
CA ILE A 159 -1.17 -6.85 -7.16
C ILE A 159 -2.16 -7.88 -6.63
N PRO A 160 -1.99 -8.42 -5.39
CA PRO A 160 -2.99 -9.28 -4.79
C PRO A 160 -4.32 -8.53 -4.73
N GLU A 161 -5.40 -9.21 -5.07
CA GLU A 161 -6.74 -8.69 -4.82
C GLU A 161 -6.83 -8.34 -3.34
N ALA A 162 -7.35 -7.15 -3.02
CA ALA A 162 -7.49 -6.73 -1.64
C ALA A 162 -8.20 -7.86 -0.87
N PRO A 163 -7.70 -8.26 0.32
CA PRO A 163 -8.42 -9.21 1.14
C PRO A 163 -9.88 -8.74 1.24
N PRO A 164 -10.87 -9.65 1.15
CA PRO A 164 -12.26 -9.27 1.33
C PRO A 164 -12.37 -8.47 2.62
N GLU A 165 -13.12 -7.36 2.60
CA GLU A 165 -13.23 -6.44 3.73
C GLU A 165 -13.29 -7.22 5.06
N PRO A 166 -12.49 -6.86 6.08
CA PRO A 166 -12.52 -7.58 7.34
C PRO A 166 -13.96 -7.71 7.81
N ARG A 167 -14.34 -8.92 8.21
CA ARG A 167 -15.68 -9.32 8.69
C ARG A 167 -16.01 -8.68 10.04
N ASP A 168 -15.81 -7.38 10.20
CA ASP A 168 -16.43 -6.68 11.30
C ASP A 168 -17.93 -6.65 11.02
N THR A 169 -18.67 -7.47 11.75
CA THR A 169 -20.13 -7.48 11.65
C THR A 169 -20.65 -6.09 11.97
N LYS A 170 -21.75 -5.68 11.33
CA LYS A 170 -22.40 -4.38 11.63
C LYS A 170 -22.69 -4.24 13.13
N GLU A 171 -22.91 -5.37 13.79
CA GLU A 171 -23.12 -5.52 15.23
C GLU A 171 -21.85 -5.18 16.03
N ALA A 172 -20.68 -5.69 15.63
CA ALA A 172 -19.41 -5.38 16.28
C ALA A 172 -19.07 -3.88 16.21
N LEU A 173 -19.26 -3.27 15.03
CA LEU A 173 -19.05 -1.84 14.85
C LEU A 173 -20.00 -1.00 15.72
N LYS A 174 -21.28 -1.39 15.78
CA LYS A 174 -22.27 -0.72 16.66
C LYS A 174 -21.91 -0.85 18.14
N ALA A 175 -21.42 -2.01 18.56
CA ALA A 175 -21.01 -2.24 19.95
C ALA A 175 -19.82 -1.34 20.34
N ARG A 176 -18.81 -1.22 19.48
CA ARG A 176 -17.66 -0.33 19.69
C ARG A 176 -18.08 1.14 19.71
N GLU A 177 -18.95 1.55 18.79
CA GLU A 177 -19.51 2.91 18.79
C GLU A 177 -20.29 3.21 20.08
N ALA A 178 -21.08 2.24 20.56
CA ALA A 178 -21.84 2.38 21.80
C ALA A 178 -20.93 2.50 23.02
N ALA A 179 -19.88 1.68 23.11
CA ALA A 179 -18.90 1.73 24.20
C ALA A 179 -18.16 3.08 24.23
N LEU A 180 -17.64 3.53 23.08
CA LEU A 180 -17.00 4.85 22.93
C LEU A 180 -17.93 5.99 23.38
N TRP A 181 -19.20 5.92 22.99
CA TRP A 181 -20.15 6.96 23.31
C TRP A 181 -20.57 6.95 24.79
N ALA A 182 -20.74 5.77 25.39
CA ALA A 182 -21.03 5.62 26.82
C ALA A 182 -19.91 6.22 27.67
N TRP A 183 -18.66 5.87 27.37
CA TRP A 183 -17.47 6.42 28.02
C TRP A 183 -17.45 7.96 27.95
N TYR A 184 -17.70 8.52 26.77
CA TYR A 184 -17.73 9.97 26.60
C TYR A 184 -18.88 10.64 27.36
N LEU A 185 -20.07 10.04 27.36
CA LEU A 185 -21.23 10.62 28.05
C LEU A 185 -21.01 10.68 29.56
N GLU A 186 -20.43 9.63 30.14
CA GLU A 186 -20.07 9.59 31.57
C GLU A 186 -19.11 10.72 31.92
N TRP A 187 -17.93 10.73 31.28
CA TRP A 187 -16.88 11.68 31.63
C TRP A 187 -17.23 13.13 31.24
N SER A 188 -17.98 13.33 30.16
CA SER A 188 -18.45 14.67 29.80
C SER A 188 -19.55 15.20 30.74
N ALA A 189 -20.39 14.34 31.31
CA ALA A 189 -21.36 14.73 32.33
C ALA A 189 -20.64 15.14 33.62
N ILE A 190 -19.69 14.32 34.08
CA ILE A 190 -18.87 14.62 35.27
C ILE A 190 -18.09 15.93 35.07
N ALA A 191 -17.42 16.08 33.94
CA ALA A 191 -16.64 17.28 33.61
C ALA A 191 -17.50 18.55 33.66
N ARG A 192 -18.72 18.52 33.09
CA ARG A 192 -19.63 19.68 33.09
C ARG A 192 -20.11 20.07 34.48
N VAL A 193 -20.21 19.11 35.41
CA VAL A 193 -20.60 19.38 36.81
C VAL A 193 -19.41 19.92 37.60
N LYS A 194 -18.20 19.40 37.37
CA LYS A 194 -17.00 19.73 38.15
C LYS A 194 -16.26 20.97 37.66
N LEU A 195 -16.41 21.35 36.39
CA LEU A 195 -15.71 22.48 35.79
C LEU A 195 -16.60 23.72 35.66
N THR A 196 -16.13 24.82 36.25
CA THR A 196 -16.72 26.16 36.10
C THR A 196 -15.88 27.07 35.20
N ASP A 197 -14.61 26.72 34.96
CA ASP A 197 -13.68 27.50 34.17
C ASP A 197 -14.01 27.42 32.67
N LYS A 198 -14.34 28.56 32.06
CA LYS A 198 -14.73 28.67 30.65
C LYS A 198 -13.62 28.23 29.68
N THR A 199 -12.36 28.42 30.05
CA THR A 199 -11.22 28.05 29.20
C THR A 199 -11.03 26.54 29.20
N ALA A 200 -11.16 25.87 30.34
CA ALA A 200 -11.19 24.42 30.44
C ALA A 200 -12.39 23.81 29.70
N LEU A 201 -13.59 24.40 29.84
CA LEU A 201 -14.79 23.94 29.12
C LEU A 201 -14.66 24.11 27.59
N ARG A 202 -14.01 25.17 27.09
CA ARG A 202 -13.67 25.30 25.66
C ARG A 202 -12.65 24.26 25.22
N ALA A 203 -11.64 24.00 26.04
CA ALA A 203 -10.61 23.00 25.72
C ALA A 203 -11.21 21.60 25.55
N LEU A 204 -12.18 21.23 26.39
CA LEU A 204 -12.93 19.96 26.29
C LEU A 204 -13.98 19.92 25.18
N GLY A 205 -14.14 21.00 24.40
CA GLY A 205 -15.08 21.06 23.29
C GLY A 205 -16.55 21.27 23.70
N PHE A 206 -16.83 21.73 24.92
CA PHE A 206 -18.20 21.96 25.40
C PHE A 206 -18.74 23.34 25.05
N LEU A 207 -17.85 24.29 24.77
CA LEU A 207 -18.18 25.64 24.33
C LEU A 207 -17.62 25.84 22.93
N ARG A 208 -18.34 26.59 22.09
CA ARG A 208 -17.79 27.04 20.80
C ARG A 208 -16.52 27.86 21.06
N LYS A 209 -15.52 27.65 20.22
CA LYS A 209 -14.34 28.51 20.16
C LYS A 209 -14.75 29.94 19.83
#